data_AF-A0A9P0KZL9-F1
#
_entry.id   AF-A0A9P0KZL9-F1
#
_cell.length_a   1.000
_cell.length_b   1.000
_cell.length_c   1.000
_cell.angle_alpha   90.00
_cell.angle_beta   90.00
_cell.angle_gamma   90.00
#
_symmetry.space_group_name_H-M   'P 1'
#
loop_
_entity.id
_entity.type
_entity.pdbx_description
1 polymer ?
#
loop_
_entity_poly.entity_id
_entity_poly.type
_entity_poly.pdbx_seq_one_letter_code
_entity_poly.pdbx_strand_id
1 'polypeptide(L)'
;MQLDDFKTFEALYSGTESPLIPKKQTVDKESFLVSSGVWLEVRKQDPGILYYKTDIFQEDYKMVNMNRSSIKPIGLPLELCSSRQTPNGLSKKKHDHLLMLLQWIPEAFHDFYKNVPVLGQQGDDDDDDD
;
A
#
# COMPACT_ATOMS: atom_id res chain seq x y z
N MET A 1 -20.00 -6.91 -17.64
CA MET A 1 -18.61 -6.59 -17.98
C MET A 1 -18.33 -7.20 -19.33
N GLN A 2 -18.02 -6.39 -20.34
CA GLN A 2 -17.68 -6.88 -21.69
C GLN A 2 -16.15 -6.93 -21.84
N LEU A 3 -15.62 -7.87 -22.61
CA LEU A 3 -14.17 -8.06 -22.82
C LEU A 3 -13.49 -6.82 -23.45
N ASP A 4 -14.26 -5.96 -24.10
CA ASP A 4 -13.77 -4.69 -24.65
C ASP A 4 -13.33 -3.68 -23.57
N ASP A 5 -13.80 -3.84 -22.33
CA ASP A 5 -13.38 -3.04 -21.18
C ASP A 5 -11.89 -3.30 -20.79
N PHE A 6 -11.29 -4.40 -21.27
CA PHE A 6 -9.92 -4.84 -20.92
C PHE A 6 -8.84 -4.50 -21.96
N LYS A 7 -9.20 -3.85 -23.07
CA LYS A 7 -8.33 -3.71 -24.26
C LYS A 7 -7.07 -2.87 -24.12
N THR A 8 -6.78 -2.32 -22.95
CA THR A 8 -5.57 -1.50 -22.75
C THR A 8 -4.84 -1.83 -21.46
N PHE A 9 -4.87 -3.10 -21.04
CA PHE A 9 -4.08 -3.55 -19.89
C PHE A 9 -2.58 -3.24 -20.08
N GLU A 10 -2.06 -3.40 -21.30
CA GLU A 10 -0.67 -3.05 -21.65
C GLU A 10 -0.35 -1.57 -21.39
N ALA A 11 -1.27 -0.67 -21.77
CA ALA A 11 -1.11 0.77 -21.52
C ALA A 11 -1.10 1.13 -20.03
N LEU A 12 -1.53 0.23 -19.14
CA LEU A 12 -1.46 0.39 -17.69
C LEU A 12 -0.09 0.07 -17.09
N TYR A 13 0.84 -0.55 -17.83
CA TYR A 13 2.19 -0.84 -17.32
C TYR A 13 3.37 -0.64 -18.30
N SER A 14 3.15 -0.36 -19.59
CA SER A 14 4.24 -0.30 -20.58
C SER A 14 4.77 1.11 -20.89
N GLY A 15 3.96 2.15 -20.72
CA GLY A 15 4.35 3.54 -21.01
C GLY A 15 5.04 4.23 -19.84
N THR A 16 6.00 5.12 -20.09
CA THR A 16 6.65 5.93 -19.02
C THR A 16 5.67 6.80 -18.23
N GLU A 17 4.52 7.16 -18.82
CA GLU A 17 3.40 7.87 -18.20
C GLU A 17 2.31 6.96 -17.65
N SER A 18 2.56 5.66 -17.61
CA SER A 18 1.55 4.69 -17.29
C SER A 18 1.23 4.66 -15.79
N PRO A 19 -0.07 4.60 -15.41
CA PRO A 19 -0.50 4.81 -14.03
C PRO A 19 0.01 3.74 -13.05
N LEU A 20 0.35 2.54 -13.52
CA LEU A 20 0.88 1.47 -12.65
C LEU A 20 2.41 1.40 -12.66
N ILE A 21 3.13 2.28 -13.37
CA ILE A 21 4.59 2.36 -13.22
C ILE A 21 4.91 3.28 -12.05
N PRO A 22 5.44 2.75 -10.93
CA PRO A 22 5.79 3.59 -9.79
C PRO A 22 6.96 4.50 -10.16
N LYS A 23 6.67 5.78 -10.34
CA LYS A 23 7.66 6.86 -10.44
C LYS A 23 8.24 7.14 -9.06
N LYS A 24 9.55 7.11 -8.95
CA LYS A 24 10.29 7.48 -7.73
C LYS A 24 11.24 8.63 -8.02
N GLN A 25 11.65 9.33 -6.99
CA GLN A 25 12.57 10.46 -7.13
C GLN A 25 13.90 10.11 -6.48
N THR A 26 14.98 10.25 -7.24
CA THR A 26 16.35 10.02 -6.77
C THR A 26 16.75 11.05 -5.72
N VAL A 27 17.87 10.81 -5.04
CA VAL A 27 18.47 11.79 -4.11
C VAL A 27 18.74 13.12 -4.82
N ASP A 28 19.10 13.07 -6.10
CA ASP A 28 19.39 14.23 -6.95
C ASP A 28 18.13 14.90 -7.54
N LYS A 29 16.94 14.51 -7.05
CA LYS A 29 15.64 15.00 -7.49
C LYS A 29 15.23 14.60 -8.91
N GLU A 30 15.92 13.66 -9.55
CA GLU A 30 15.56 13.13 -10.86
C GLU A 30 14.44 12.09 -10.76
N SER A 31 13.60 11.98 -11.80
CA SER A 31 12.60 10.92 -11.88
C SER A 31 13.25 9.60 -12.28
N PHE A 32 13.02 8.57 -11.47
CA PHE A 32 13.45 7.20 -11.69
C PHE A 32 12.24 6.29 -11.89
N LEU A 33 12.29 5.50 -12.95
CA LEU A 33 11.34 4.43 -13.23
C LEU A 33 11.97 3.11 -12.80
N VAL A 34 11.37 2.41 -11.84
CA VAL A 34 11.89 1.12 -11.39
C VAL A 34 12.01 0.12 -12.55
N SER A 35 11.09 0.21 -13.52
CA SER A 35 11.08 -0.62 -14.73
C SER A 35 12.28 -0.40 -15.66
N SER A 36 13.01 0.71 -15.54
CA SER A 36 14.22 0.94 -16.34
C SER A 36 15.50 0.42 -15.65
N GLY A 37 15.40 -0.12 -14.44
CA GLY A 37 16.52 -0.74 -13.75
C GLY A 37 16.87 -2.10 -14.33
N VAL A 38 18.11 -2.28 -14.77
CA VAL A 38 18.66 -3.56 -15.23
C VAL A 38 19.24 -4.35 -14.06
N TRP A 39 19.83 -3.66 -13.10
CA TRP A 39 20.32 -4.25 -11.87
C TRP A 39 19.77 -3.50 -10.67
N LEU A 40 19.25 -4.25 -9.70
CA LEU A 40 18.62 -3.75 -8.50
C LEU A 40 19.26 -4.42 -7.30
N GLU A 41 19.74 -3.63 -6.35
CA GLU A 41 20.43 -4.10 -5.16
C GLU A 41 19.83 -3.43 -3.92
N VAL A 42 19.56 -4.24 -2.88
CA VAL A 42 19.15 -3.77 -1.56
C VAL A 42 20.25 -4.15 -0.58
N ARG A 43 20.77 -3.16 0.15
CA ARG A 43 21.88 -3.35 1.10
C ARG A 43 21.35 -3.36 2.53
N LYS A 44 21.96 -4.20 3.38
CA LYS A 44 21.57 -4.30 4.80
C LYS A 44 21.92 -3.05 5.60
N GLN A 45 22.96 -2.34 5.18
CA GLN A 45 23.45 -1.13 5.83
C GLN A 45 22.49 0.05 5.68
N ASP A 46 21.79 0.11 4.54
CA ASP A 46 20.93 1.23 4.15
C ASP A 46 19.50 0.76 3.79
N PRO A 47 18.73 0.24 4.77
CA PRO A 47 17.37 -0.22 4.53
C PRO A 47 16.47 0.93 4.04
N GLY A 48 15.66 0.61 3.03
CA GLY A 48 14.81 1.59 2.34
C GLY A 48 15.52 2.43 1.28
N ILE A 49 16.81 2.22 1.03
CA ILE A 49 17.50 2.72 -0.18
C ILE A 49 17.58 1.60 -1.22
N LEU A 50 17.16 1.91 -2.45
CA LEU A 50 17.32 1.01 -3.59
C LEU A 50 18.49 1.50 -4.43
N TYR A 51 19.49 0.65 -4.57
CA TYR A 51 20.62 0.87 -5.48
C TYR A 51 20.26 0.28 -6.83
N TYR A 52 20.52 1.02 -7.90
CA TYR A 52 20.15 0.57 -9.24
C TYR A 52 21.17 0.97 -10.30
N LYS A 53 21.18 0.19 -11.39
CA LYS A 53 21.85 0.53 -12.65
C LYS A 53 20.85 0.43 -13.78
N THR A 54 20.93 1.35 -14.73
CA THR A 54 20.10 1.32 -15.95
C THR A 54 20.87 0.71 -17.13
N ASP A 55 22.18 0.55 -17.00
CA ASP A 55 23.06 -0.11 -17.97
C ASP A 55 23.98 -1.10 -17.24
N ILE A 56 24.24 -2.25 -17.87
CA ILE A 56 25.16 -3.29 -17.36
C ILE A 56 26.60 -2.76 -17.30
N PHE A 57 26.97 -1.84 -18.19
CA PHE A 57 28.33 -1.28 -18.25
C PHE A 57 28.57 -0.12 -17.28
N GLN A 58 27.55 0.34 -16.55
CA GLN A 58 27.76 1.32 -15.49
C GLN A 58 28.59 0.71 -14.36
N GLU A 59 29.67 1.38 -13.96
CA GLU A 59 30.48 0.96 -12.82
C GLU A 59 29.75 1.25 -11.51
N ASP A 60 29.23 2.47 -11.37
CA ASP A 60 28.58 2.96 -10.14
C ASP A 60 27.08 2.69 -10.10
N TYR A 61 26.57 2.44 -8.90
CA TYR A 61 25.14 2.36 -8.63
C TYR A 61 24.58 3.75 -8.36
N LYS A 62 23.45 4.07 -8.99
CA LYS A 62 22.59 5.18 -8.56
C LYS A 62 21.73 4.73 -7.39
N MET A 63 21.22 5.69 -6.62
CA MET A 63 20.40 5.42 -5.43
C MET A 63 19.08 6.18 -5.46
N VAL A 64 18.03 5.51 -4.98
CA VAL A 64 16.71 6.10 -4.81
C VAL A 64 16.17 5.76 -3.42
N ASN A 65 15.64 6.77 -2.73
CA ASN A 65 15.04 6.58 -1.42
C ASN A 65 13.60 6.06 -1.58
N MET A 66 13.36 4.87 -1.04
CA MET A 66 12.06 4.20 -1.12
C MET A 66 11.14 4.53 0.06
N ASN A 67 11.68 5.13 1.12
CA ASN A 67 10.91 5.50 2.31
C ASN A 67 9.85 6.54 1.95
N ARG A 68 8.56 6.14 2.04
CA ARG A 68 7.42 7.04 1.79
C ARG A 68 7.11 7.97 2.97
N SER A 69 7.55 7.60 4.17
CA SER A 69 7.32 8.36 5.40
C SER A 69 8.53 8.23 6.30
N SER A 70 8.92 9.31 6.96
CA SER A 70 9.95 9.31 8.01
C SER A 70 9.53 8.53 9.26
N ILE A 71 8.21 8.36 9.48
CA ILE A 71 7.65 7.77 10.70
C ILE A 71 7.76 6.24 10.68
N LYS A 72 7.75 5.63 9.48
CA LYS A 72 7.88 4.18 9.29
C LYS A 72 8.86 3.91 8.16
N PRO A 73 10.17 3.88 8.44
CA PRO A 73 11.15 3.46 7.45
C PRO A 73 10.85 2.03 7.00
N ILE A 74 11.11 1.76 5.73
CA ILE A 74 11.01 0.43 5.14
C ILE A 74 12.16 -0.40 5.73
N GLY A 75 11.81 -1.44 6.49
CA GLY A 75 12.76 -2.45 6.94
C GLY A 75 13.21 -3.36 5.80
N LEU A 76 14.13 -4.29 6.09
CA LEU A 76 14.52 -5.30 5.10
C LEU A 76 13.33 -6.20 4.73
N PRO A 77 13.32 -6.86 3.55
CA PRO A 77 12.24 -7.77 3.17
C PRO A 77 11.92 -8.84 4.22
N LEU A 78 12.94 -9.29 4.95
CA LEU A 78 12.83 -10.26 6.05
C LEU A 78 12.19 -9.68 7.33
N GLU A 79 12.19 -8.36 7.46
CA GLU A 79 11.62 -7.61 8.58
C GLU A 79 10.25 -7.03 8.24
N LEU A 80 9.77 -7.24 7.01
CA LEU A 80 8.40 -6.87 6.63
C LEU A 80 7.46 -7.49 7.65
N CYS A 81 6.63 -6.64 8.28
CA CYS A 81 5.66 -7.08 9.26
C CYS A 81 4.89 -8.28 8.71
N SER A 82 4.80 -9.33 9.53
CA SER A 82 3.97 -10.48 9.24
C SER A 82 2.60 -9.98 8.76
N SER A 83 2.12 -10.58 7.67
CA SER A 83 0.75 -10.33 7.22
C SER A 83 -0.15 -10.45 8.43
N ARG A 84 -0.93 -9.40 8.72
CA ARG A 84 -1.77 -9.39 9.92
C ARG A 84 -2.65 -10.62 9.89
N GLN A 85 -2.53 -11.45 10.92
CA GLN A 85 -3.39 -12.61 11.08
C GLN A 85 -4.78 -12.21 11.57
N THR A 86 -4.92 -10.99 12.09
CA THR A 86 -6.18 -10.44 12.58
C THR A 86 -6.64 -9.26 11.70
N PRO A 87 -7.94 -9.18 11.39
CA PRO A 87 -8.51 -8.03 10.70
C PRO A 87 -8.27 -6.75 11.51
N ASN A 88 -8.00 -5.64 10.82
CA ASN A 88 -8.05 -4.33 11.48
C ASN A 88 -9.50 -4.01 11.80
N GLY A 89 -9.80 -3.83 13.08
CA GLY A 89 -11.10 -3.30 13.48
C GLY A 89 -11.35 -1.92 12.84
N LEU A 90 -12.62 -1.63 12.62
CA LEU A 90 -13.04 -0.36 12.02
C LEU A 90 -13.02 0.73 13.10
N SER A 91 -12.64 1.97 12.78
CA SER A 91 -12.86 3.06 13.74
C SER A 91 -14.34 3.43 13.75
N LYS A 92 -14.87 3.96 14.88
CA LYS A 92 -16.27 4.39 14.99
C LYS A 92 -16.70 5.30 13.84
N LYS A 93 -15.89 6.32 13.54
CA LYS A 93 -16.13 7.23 12.40
C LYS A 93 -16.28 6.51 11.06
N LYS A 94 -15.44 5.49 10.79
CA LYS A 94 -15.52 4.71 9.56
C LYS A 94 -16.74 3.80 9.54
N HIS A 95 -17.14 3.28 10.70
CA HIS A 95 -18.37 2.49 10.86
C HIS A 95 -19.61 3.34 10.60
N ASP A 96 -19.69 4.54 11.17
CA ASP A 96 -20.83 5.44 10.95
C ASP A 96 -20.96 5.83 9.48
N HIS A 97 -19.84 6.13 8.81
CA HIS A 97 -19.84 6.38 7.37
C HIS A 97 -20.29 5.16 6.55
N LEU A 98 -19.88 3.95 6.94
CA LEU A 98 -20.30 2.70 6.30
C LEU A 98 -21.82 2.53 6.40
N LEU A 99 -22.41 2.82 7.56
CA LEU A 99 -23.86 2.76 7.77
C LEU A 99 -24.61 3.77 6.89
N MET A 100 -24.08 5.00 6.72
CA MET A 100 -24.66 6.00 5.82
C MET A 100 -24.66 5.57 4.35
N LEU A 101 -23.71 4.72 3.96
CA LEU A 101 -23.58 4.22 2.59
C LEU A 101 -24.48 3.01 2.31
N LEU A 102 -25.12 2.42 3.34
CA LEU A 102 -25.99 1.25 3.17
C LEU A 102 -27.16 1.49 2.22
N GLN A 103 -27.64 2.73 2.11
CA GLN A 103 -28.69 3.08 1.14
C GLN A 103 -28.31 2.76 -0.33
N TRP A 104 -27.02 2.66 -0.63
CA TRP A 104 -26.50 2.32 -1.96
C TRP A 104 -26.15 0.84 -2.12
N ILE A 105 -26.34 0.04 -1.07
CA ILE A 105 -26.01 -1.38 -1.00
C ILE A 105 -27.30 -2.20 -0.87
N PRO A 106 -27.45 -3.34 -1.56
CA PRO A 106 -28.61 -4.20 -1.38
C PRO A 106 -28.81 -4.64 0.08
N GLU A 107 -30.07 -4.65 0.53
CA GLU A 107 -30.43 -4.96 1.93
C GLU A 107 -29.91 -6.32 2.42
N ALA A 108 -29.78 -7.30 1.53
CA ALA A 108 -29.23 -8.62 1.83
C ALA A 108 -27.81 -8.59 2.45
N PHE A 109 -27.07 -7.49 2.27
CA PHE A 109 -25.72 -7.33 2.83
C PHE A 109 -25.65 -6.38 4.02
N HIS A 110 -26.77 -5.74 4.41
CA HIS A 110 -26.77 -4.74 5.48
C HIS A 110 -26.35 -5.35 6.82
N ASP A 111 -26.80 -6.56 7.13
CA ASP A 111 -26.47 -7.24 8.38
C ASP A 111 -24.97 -7.50 8.51
N PHE A 112 -24.28 -7.80 7.42
CA PHE A 112 -22.82 -7.95 7.43
C PHE A 112 -22.15 -6.65 7.88
N TYR A 113 -22.52 -5.52 7.26
CA TYR A 113 -21.89 -4.23 7.50
C TYR A 113 -22.23 -3.61 8.87
N LYS A 114 -23.45 -3.85 9.37
CA LYS A 114 -23.88 -3.41 10.71
C LYS A 114 -23.15 -4.10 11.86
N ASN A 115 -22.69 -5.33 11.63
CA ASN A 115 -22.04 -6.16 12.64
C ASN A 115 -20.51 -6.18 12.52
N VAL A 116 -19.91 -5.24 11.77
CA VAL A 116 -18.46 -5.15 11.64
C VAL A 116 -17.86 -4.64 12.96
N PRO A 117 -16.88 -5.35 13.57
CA PRO A 117 -16.30 -4.96 14.84
C PRO A 117 -15.66 -3.57 14.81
N VAL A 118 -16.00 -2.73 15.80
CA VAL A 118 -15.43 -1.39 15.99
C VAL A 118 -14.33 -1.42 17.04
N LEU A 119 -13.18 -0.81 16.74
CA LEU A 119 -12.08 -0.65 17.69
C LEU A 119 -12.54 0.19 18.89
N GLY A 120 -12.40 -0.37 20.11
CA GLY A 120 -12.71 0.30 21.37
C GLY A 120 -14.07 -0.02 21.99
N GLN A 121 -14.84 -0.96 21.43
CA GLN A 121 -16.10 -1.45 22.03
C GLN A 121 -15.93 -2.71 22.90
N GLN A 122 -14.69 -3.15 23.14
CA GLN A 122 -14.38 -4.23 24.09
C GLN A 122 -13.86 -3.58 25.38
N GLY A 123 -14.76 -3.30 26.31
CA GLY A 123 -14.41 -2.89 27.68
C GLY A 123 -15.16 -1.68 28.23
N ASP A 124 -16.49 -1.68 28.19
CA ASP A 124 -17.32 -0.74 28.98
C ASP A 124 -18.68 -1.38 29.37
N ASP A 125 -18.71 -2.71 29.55
CA ASP A 125 -19.83 -3.41 30.18
C ASP A 125 -19.26 -4.25 31.32
N ASP A 126 -19.40 -3.75 32.55
CA ASP A 126 -19.51 -4.46 33.84
C ASP A 126 -18.91 -3.57 34.96
N ASP A 127 -19.75 -2.72 35.56
CA ASP A 127 -19.82 -2.47 37.02
C ASP A 127 -20.84 -1.35 37.30
N ASP A 128 -22.13 -1.66 37.14
CA ASP A 128 -23.23 -1.04 37.89
C ASP A 128 -23.94 -2.19 38.61
N ASP A 129 -23.58 -2.47 39.88
CA ASP A 129 -24.43 -3.08 40.91
C ASP A 129 -23.67 -3.14 42.27
N ASP A 130 -23.80 -2.09 43.09
CA ASP A 130 -24.23 -2.09 44.53
C ASP A 130 -23.97 -0.73 45.21
#